data_AF-A0A533BN89-F1
#
_entry.id   AF-A0A533BN89-F1
#
_cell.length_a   1.000
_cell.length_b   1.000
_cell.length_c   1.000
_cell.angle_alpha   90.00
_cell.angle_beta   90.00
_cell.angle_gamma   90.00
#
_symmetry.space_group_name_H-M   'P 1'
#
loop_
_entity.id
_entity.type
_entity.pdbx_description
1 polymer ?
#
loop_
_entity_poly.entity_id
_entity_poly.type
_entity_poly.pdbx_seq_one_letter_code
_entity_poly.pdbx_strand_id
1 'polypeptide(L)'
;MKRNESPKRLRKTQGEMRVEYRFDYAKTRPNRFADRMKNGAVAVILDPDVAAVFGSSKEVNTFLRSVIATLPVRVHKRAKVG
;
A
#
# COMPACT_ATOMS: atom_id res chain seq x y z
N MET A 1 -60.04 -17.92 14.64
CA MET A 1 -58.62 -18.00 15.03
C MET A 1 -57.75 -17.56 13.84
N LYS A 2 -57.01 -16.46 13.94
CA LYS A 2 -55.94 -16.12 12.98
C LYS A 2 -54.71 -15.68 13.79
N ARG A 3 -53.61 -16.41 13.65
CA ARG A 3 -52.30 -16.07 14.23
C ARG A 3 -51.63 -15.08 13.28
N ASN A 4 -51.30 -13.90 13.78
CA ASN A 4 -50.59 -12.89 13.02
C ASN A 4 -49.08 -13.08 13.28
N GLU A 5 -48.40 -13.77 12.36
CA GLU A 5 -46.94 -13.83 12.38
C GLU A 5 -46.40 -12.43 12.03
N SER A 6 -45.66 -11.84 12.96
CA SER A 6 -45.05 -10.53 12.78
C SER A 6 -43.94 -10.62 11.72
N PRO A 7 -43.81 -9.65 10.80
CA PRO A 7 -42.79 -9.71 9.76
C PRO A 7 -41.41 -9.70 10.40
N LYS A 8 -40.61 -10.75 10.14
CA LYS A 8 -39.20 -10.83 10.53
C LYS A 8 -38.49 -9.59 10.00
N ARG A 9 -38.09 -8.69 10.91
CA ARG A 9 -37.17 -7.60 10.59
C ARG A 9 -35.89 -8.23 10.05
N LEU A 10 -35.67 -8.11 8.74
CA LEU A 10 -34.37 -8.36 8.12
C LEU A 10 -33.35 -7.53 8.87
N ARG A 11 -32.55 -8.19 9.71
CA ARG A 11 -31.43 -7.54 10.40
C ARG A 11 -30.50 -7.09 9.28
N LYS A 12 -30.46 -5.78 9.01
CA LYS A 12 -29.39 -5.20 8.19
C LYS A 12 -28.09 -5.64 8.85
N THR A 13 -27.37 -6.52 8.16
CA THR A 13 -25.99 -6.88 8.43
C THR A 13 -25.21 -5.58 8.57
N GLN A 14 -24.89 -5.20 9.80
CA GLN A 14 -24.20 -3.94 10.13
C GLN A 14 -22.79 -3.84 9.52
N GLY A 15 -22.35 -4.82 8.74
CA GLY A 15 -21.07 -4.84 8.04
C GLY A 15 -21.16 -4.81 6.51
N GLU A 16 -22.35 -4.73 5.91
CA GLU A 16 -22.46 -4.72 4.45
C GLU A 16 -22.43 -3.30 3.89
N MET A 17 -21.46 -3.04 3.00
CA MET A 17 -21.42 -1.78 2.25
C MET A 17 -22.71 -1.59 1.46
N ARG A 18 -23.21 -0.36 1.44
CA ARG A 18 -24.42 -0.04 0.68
C ARG A 18 -24.21 -0.31 -0.82
N VAL A 19 -25.29 -0.55 -1.54
CA VAL A 19 -25.25 -0.93 -2.96
C VAL A 19 -24.54 0.11 -3.83
N GLU A 20 -24.64 1.40 -3.47
CA GLU A 20 -23.95 2.51 -4.14
C GLU A 20 -22.43 2.47 -4.01
N TYR A 21 -21.87 1.71 -3.04
CA TYR A 21 -20.43 1.53 -2.86
C TYR A 21 -19.89 0.26 -3.50
N ARG A 22 -20.72 -0.51 -4.22
CA ARG A 22 -20.28 -1.68 -5.00
C ARG A 22 -19.68 -1.23 -6.32
N PHE A 23 -18.44 -0.75 -6.28
CA PHE A 23 -17.72 -0.34 -7.48
C PHE A 23 -17.14 -1.53 -8.24
N ASP A 24 -17.33 -1.55 -9.56
CA ASP A 24 -16.67 -2.49 -10.46
C ASP A 24 -15.27 -1.96 -10.80
N TYR A 25 -14.28 -2.30 -9.96
CA TYR A 25 -12.90 -1.85 -10.12
C TYR A 25 -12.25 -2.29 -11.44
N ALA A 26 -12.77 -3.33 -12.11
CA ALA A 26 -12.26 -3.74 -13.42
C ALA A 26 -12.56 -2.71 -14.53
N LYS A 27 -13.59 -1.88 -14.35
CA LYS A 27 -13.95 -0.78 -15.26
C LYS A 27 -13.36 0.57 -14.85
N THR A 28 -12.67 0.63 -13.71
CA THR A 28 -12.10 1.88 -13.21
C THR A 28 -10.78 2.22 -13.90
N ARG A 29 -10.43 3.50 -13.88
CA ARG A 29 -9.11 3.93 -14.34
C ARG A 29 -8.04 3.38 -13.39
N PRO A 30 -6.92 2.84 -13.94
CA PRO A 30 -5.81 2.39 -13.10
C PRO A 30 -5.28 3.53 -12.24
N ASN A 31 -4.80 3.21 -11.04
CA ASN A 31 -4.25 4.19 -10.12
C ASN A 31 -3.14 5.00 -10.81
N ARG A 32 -3.29 6.34 -10.86
CA ARG A 32 -2.34 7.26 -11.49
C ARG A 32 -0.91 7.18 -10.92
N PHE A 33 -0.75 6.58 -9.75
CA PHE A 33 0.54 6.36 -9.10
C PHE A 33 1.08 4.94 -9.22
N ALA A 34 0.31 4.00 -9.79
CA ALA A 34 0.75 2.61 -9.95
C ALA A 34 2.07 2.52 -10.72
N ASP A 35 2.23 3.38 -11.73
CA ASP A 35 3.44 3.51 -12.53
C ASP A 35 4.68 3.86 -11.70
N ARG A 36 4.51 4.62 -10.61
CA ARG A 36 5.60 5.00 -9.71
C ARG A 36 6.01 3.86 -8.78
N MET A 37 5.15 2.84 -8.64
CA MET A 37 5.38 1.67 -7.80
C MET A 37 5.78 0.42 -8.60
N LYS A 38 6.02 0.58 -9.91
CA LYS A 38 6.52 -0.49 -10.78
C LYS A 38 7.85 -1.05 -10.24
N ASN A 39 8.10 -2.33 -10.53
CA ASN A 39 9.35 -3.03 -10.21
C ASN A 39 9.61 -3.23 -8.70
N GLY A 40 8.57 -3.38 -7.89
CA GLY A 40 8.72 -3.69 -6.46
C GLY A 40 9.14 -2.49 -5.61
N ALA A 41 8.85 -1.26 -6.05
CA ALA A 41 9.14 -0.07 -5.28
C ALA A 41 8.33 -0.03 -3.98
N VAL A 42 9.04 0.25 -2.88
CA VAL A 42 8.48 0.35 -1.53
C VAL A 42 8.18 1.82 -1.20
N ALA A 43 6.99 2.10 -0.70
CA ALA A 43 6.66 3.41 -0.15
C ALA A 43 7.13 3.48 1.30
N VAL A 44 7.90 4.51 1.62
CA VAL A 44 8.39 4.83 2.97
C VAL A 44 7.94 6.23 3.34
N ILE A 45 7.56 6.39 4.61
CA ILE A 45 7.25 7.69 5.20
C ILE A 45 8.54 8.17 5.88
N LEU A 46 8.93 9.42 5.60
CA LEU A 46 10.06 10.04 6.27
C LEU A 46 9.55 10.72 7.55
N ASP A 47 10.37 10.65 8.60
CA ASP A 47 10.13 11.44 9.80
C ASP A 47 10.29 12.94 9.50
N PRO A 48 9.63 13.83 10.28
CA PRO A 48 9.57 15.26 9.96
C PRO A 48 10.94 15.96 9.87
N ASP A 49 11.90 15.54 10.68
CA ASP A 49 13.27 16.04 10.68
C ASP A 49 14.01 15.67 9.39
N VAL A 50 13.85 14.43 8.91
CA VAL A 50 14.42 13.97 7.64
C VAL A 50 13.73 14.64 6.45
N ALA A 51 12.41 14.79 6.51
CA ALA A 51 11.61 15.45 5.48
C ALA A 51 11.93 16.96 5.36
N ALA A 52 12.38 17.61 6.44
CA ALA A 52 12.82 19.00 6.41
C ALA A 52 14.13 19.18 5.61
N VAL A 53 14.96 18.13 5.52
CA VAL A 53 16.23 18.15 4.78
C VAL A 53 16.04 17.78 3.30
N PHE A 54 15.15 16.84 3.00
CA PHE A 54 14.94 16.34 1.64
C PHE A 54 13.57 16.74 1.08
N GLY A 55 13.56 17.59 0.04
CA GLY A 55 12.33 18.12 -0.56
C GLY A 55 11.69 17.18 -1.58
N SER A 56 12.38 16.12 -2.01
CA SER A 56 11.87 15.20 -3.01
C SER A 56 12.41 13.77 -2.87
N SER A 57 11.62 12.80 -3.35
CA SER A 57 12.07 11.40 -3.45
C SER A 57 13.28 11.22 -4.38
N LYS A 58 13.50 12.15 -5.32
CA LYS A 58 14.68 12.16 -6.19
C LYS A 58 15.96 12.47 -5.39
N GLU A 59 15.92 13.46 -4.51
CA GLU A 59 17.04 13.83 -3.64
C GLU A 59 17.41 12.70 -2.69
N VAL A 60 16.41 12.14 -1.99
CA VAL A 60 16.60 11.00 -1.08
C VAL A 60 17.26 9.82 -1.80
N ASN A 61 16.72 9.42 -2.95
CA ASN A 61 17.27 8.28 -3.69
C ASN A 61 18.67 8.56 -4.26
N THR A 62 18.98 9.80 -4.63
CA THR A 62 20.32 10.19 -5.08
C THR A 62 21.32 10.06 -3.94
N PHE A 63 20.97 10.59 -2.77
CA PHE A 63 21.79 10.51 -1.58
C PHE A 63 22.02 9.05 -1.13
N LEU A 64 20.95 8.27 -1.00
CA LEU A 64 21.05 6.85 -0.59
C LEU A 64 21.90 6.02 -1.57
N ARG A 65 21.81 6.28 -2.88
CA ARG A 65 22.67 5.60 -3.86
C ARG A 65 24.14 5.98 -3.72
N SER A 66 24.45 7.24 -3.42
CA SER A 66 25.82 7.68 -3.14
C SER A 66 26.38 6.99 -1.90
N VAL A 67 25.57 6.85 -0.84
CA VAL A 67 25.94 6.08 0.36
C VAL A 67 26.16 4.60 0.01
N ILE A 68 25.25 3.97 -0.74
CA ILE A 68 25.40 2.56 -1.16
C ILE A 68 26.68 2.36 -1.99
N ALA A 69 27.03 3.30 -2.87
CA ALA A 69 28.22 3.22 -3.71
C ALA A 69 29.54 3.37 -2.93
N THR A 70 29.50 4.08 -1.79
CA THR A 70 30.68 4.30 -0.93
C THR A 70 30.83 3.23 0.16
N LEU A 71 29.73 2.56 0.52
CA LEU A 71 29.78 1.44 1.45
C LEU A 71 30.60 0.28 0.86
N PRO A 72 31.51 -0.33 1.65
CA PRO A 72 32.23 -1.51 1.19
C PRO A 72 31.21 -2.60 0.86
N VAL A 73 31.32 -3.17 -0.34
CA VAL A 73 30.44 -4.26 -0.77
C VAL A 73 30.56 -5.37 0.25
N ARG A 74 29.52 -5.55 1.07
CA ARG A 74 29.40 -6.75 1.88
C ARG A 74 29.16 -7.88 0.89
N VAL A 75 30.25 -8.56 0.51
CA VAL A 75 30.19 -9.84 -0.16
C VAL A 75 29.50 -10.76 0.84
N HIS A 76 28.18 -10.91 0.70
CA HIS A 76 27.47 -11.97 1.38
C HIS A 76 28.12 -13.28 0.93
N LYS A 77 29.02 -13.82 1.75
CA LYS A 77 29.51 -15.18 1.56
C LYS A 77 28.29 -16.06 1.68
N ARG A 78 27.75 -16.45 0.52
CA ARG A 78 26.72 -17.47 0.41
C ARG A 78 27.32 -18.70 1.08
N ALA A 79 26.86 -19.02 2.29
CA ALA A 79 27.28 -20.22 2.97
C ALA A 79 26.95 -21.39 2.05
N LYS A 80 27.98 -22.09 1.57
CA LYS A 80 27.82 -23.41 0.95
C LYS A 80 27.24 -24.29 2.06
N VAL A 81 25.94 -24.54 1.98
CA VAL A 81 25.34 -25.67 2.69
C VAL A 81 25.90 -26.91 1.99
N GLY A 82 26.73 -27.64 2.74
CA GLY A 82 27.18 -28.98 2.39
C GLY A 82 26.13 -30.03 2.73
#